data_AF-A0AAU8E3U7-F1
#
_entry.id   AF-A0AAU8E3U7-F1
#
_cell.length_a   1.000
_cell.length_b   1.000
_cell.length_c   1.000
_cell.angle_alpha   90.00
_cell.angle_beta   90.00
_cell.angle_gamma   90.00
#
_symmetry.space_group_name_H-M   'P 1'
#
loop_
_entity.id
_entity.type
_entity.pdbx_description
1 polymer ?
#
loop_
_entity_poly.entity_id
_entity_poly.type
_entity_poly.pdbx_seq_one_letter_code
_entity_poly.pdbx_strand_id
1 'polypeptide(L)'
;MAAHFLIPQIENIVRYQMKAAGLNTSTANAEGIVNENGLSTLMDVDGVDDVLGADVAFEIKALFCSPFGPNLRNVFAHGLIDDDAFYTIPIVYAWWFMLKLISTPYWNGMVEAQRNAQQGSAKPPESGS
;
A
#
# COMPACT_ATOMS: atom_id res chain seq x y z
N MET A 1 -11.29 2.18 -17.60
CA MET A 1 -12.05 2.78 -16.47
C MET A 1 -11.71 2.22 -15.06
N ALA A 2 -10.50 1.71 -14.77
CA ALA A 2 -10.11 1.26 -13.40
C ALA A 2 -8.73 1.77 -12.93
N ALA A 3 -7.75 1.90 -13.84
CA ALA A 3 -6.44 2.46 -13.52
C ALA A 3 -6.50 3.92 -13.02
N HIS A 4 -7.53 4.68 -13.44
CA HIS A 4 -7.75 6.05 -12.97
C HIS A 4 -8.08 6.13 -11.48
N PHE A 5 -8.57 5.03 -10.89
CA PHE A 5 -8.79 4.93 -9.45
C PHE A 5 -7.60 4.28 -8.74
N LEU A 6 -6.94 3.30 -9.35
CA LEU A 6 -5.89 2.52 -8.66
C LEU A 6 -4.74 3.37 -8.10
N ILE A 7 -4.23 4.32 -8.88
CA ILE A 7 -3.06 5.11 -8.50
C ILE A 7 -3.38 6.07 -7.34
N PRO A 8 -4.46 6.88 -7.40
CA PRO A 8 -4.90 7.64 -6.23
C PRO A 8 -5.17 6.79 -4.99
N GLN A 9 -5.73 5.58 -5.15
CA GLN A 9 -6.03 4.71 -4.02
C GLN A 9 -4.77 4.12 -3.38
N ILE A 10 -3.76 3.70 -4.16
CA ILE A 10 -2.45 3.29 -3.62
C ILE A 10 -1.82 4.42 -2.82
N GLU A 11 -1.81 5.63 -3.37
CA GLU A 11 -1.25 6.80 -2.67
C GLU A 11 -1.96 7.05 -1.33
N ASN A 12 -3.29 6.97 -1.33
CA ASN A 12 -4.06 7.15 -0.11
C ASN A 12 -3.81 6.05 0.93
N ILE A 13 -3.68 4.79 0.53
CA ILE A 13 -3.34 3.68 1.44
C ILE A 13 -1.97 3.92 2.06
N VAL A 14 -0.94 4.21 1.25
CA VAL A 14 0.42 4.48 1.73
C VAL A 14 0.40 5.65 2.72
N ARG A 15 -0.25 6.76 2.35
CA ARG A 15 -0.38 7.93 3.20
C ARG A 15 -1.06 7.60 4.53
N TYR A 16 -2.14 6.82 4.50
CA TYR A 16 -2.85 6.41 5.70
C TYR A 16 -1.96 5.60 6.64
N GLN A 17 -1.24 4.61 6.13
CA GLN A 17 -0.32 3.79 6.92
C GLN A 17 0.83 4.62 7.51
N MET A 18 1.40 5.54 6.73
CA MET A 18 2.45 6.44 7.20
C MET A 18 1.97 7.37 8.31
N LYS A 19 0.76 7.97 8.15
CA LYS A 19 0.15 8.81 9.20
C LYS A 19 -0.10 8.01 10.48
N ALA A 20 -0.56 6.76 10.36
CA ALA A 20 -0.76 5.88 11.52
C ALA A 20 0.55 5.54 12.24
N ALA A 21 1.67 5.50 11.51
CA ALA A 21 3.01 5.30 12.08
C ALA A 21 3.70 6.59 12.55
N GLY A 22 3.05 7.76 12.43
CA GLY A 22 3.62 9.05 12.82
C GLY A 22 4.69 9.59 11.85
N LEU A 23 4.79 9.05 10.64
CA LEU A 23 5.70 9.55 9.61
C LEU A 23 5.17 10.83 8.95
N ASN A 24 6.08 11.71 8.53
CA ASN A 24 5.70 12.93 7.84
C ASN A 24 5.22 12.62 6.41
N THR A 25 4.05 13.15 6.05
CA THR A 25 3.39 12.95 4.75
C THR A 25 3.19 14.25 3.98
N SER A 26 3.75 15.37 4.48
CA SER A 26 3.65 16.68 3.86
C SER A 26 4.99 17.43 3.89
N THR A 27 5.13 18.38 2.99
CA THR A 27 6.30 19.26 2.91
C THR A 27 5.82 20.71 2.96
N ALA A 28 6.47 21.53 3.79
CA ALA A 28 6.24 22.97 3.82
C ALA A 28 7.19 23.66 2.82
N ASN A 29 6.67 24.57 2.01
CA ASN A 29 7.52 25.42 1.16
C ASN A 29 8.13 26.58 1.96
N ALA A 30 8.99 27.38 1.33
CA ALA A 30 9.67 28.53 1.96
C ALA A 30 8.71 29.61 2.50
N GLU A 31 7.44 29.60 2.05
CA GLU A 31 6.38 30.52 2.45
C GLU A 31 5.51 29.94 3.59
N GLY A 32 5.85 28.74 4.08
CA GLY A 32 5.10 28.05 5.13
C GLY A 32 3.84 27.32 4.65
N ILE A 33 3.60 27.23 3.34
CA ILE A 33 2.47 26.49 2.77
C ILE A 33 2.77 25.00 2.84
N VAL A 34 1.91 24.25 3.52
CA VAL A 34 2.01 22.79 3.67
C VAL A 34 1.28 22.11 2.51
N ASN A 35 2.01 21.32 1.73
CA ASN A 35 1.46 20.47 0.67
C ASN A 35 1.63 18.99 1.01
N GLU A 36 0.59 18.20 0.74
CA GLU A 36 0.64 16.75 0.86
C GLU A 36 1.58 16.16 -0.20
N ASN A 37 2.45 15.23 0.22
CA ASN A 37 3.43 14.59 -0.64
C ASN A 37 2.75 13.60 -1.59
N GLY A 38 3.11 13.59 -2.87
CA GLY A 38 2.66 12.55 -3.82
C GLY A 38 3.34 11.20 -3.56
N LEU A 39 2.84 10.13 -4.18
CA LEU A 39 3.28 8.76 -3.94
C LEU A 39 4.81 8.57 -4.02
N SER A 40 5.48 9.10 -5.05
CA SER A 40 6.94 8.96 -5.18
C SER A 40 7.67 9.55 -3.97
N THR A 41 7.29 10.75 -3.54
CA THR A 41 7.87 11.41 -2.36
C THR A 41 7.56 10.65 -1.07
N LEU A 42 6.36 10.09 -0.94
CA LEU A 42 6.00 9.25 0.22
C LEU A 42 6.89 8.00 0.30
N MET A 43 7.19 7.38 -0.84
CA MET A 43 8.04 6.19 -0.91
C MET A 43 9.53 6.48 -0.67
N ASP A 44 9.94 7.75 -0.63
CA ASP A 44 11.31 8.17 -0.30
C ASP A 44 11.47 8.62 1.16
N VAL A 45 10.39 8.61 1.96
CA VAL A 45 10.44 8.97 3.39
C VAL A 45 11.14 7.87 4.18
N ASP A 46 12.12 8.25 5.00
CA ASP A 46 12.78 7.35 5.93
C ASP A 46 11.77 6.63 6.84
N GLY A 47 11.87 5.31 6.92
CA GLY A 47 10.95 4.46 7.69
C GLY A 47 9.72 3.96 6.93
N VAL A 48 9.49 4.38 5.68
CA VAL A 48 8.36 3.87 4.88
C VAL A 48 8.45 2.36 4.63
N ASP A 49 9.67 1.83 4.48
CA ASP A 49 9.91 0.39 4.28
C ASP A 49 9.57 -0.41 5.55
N ASP A 50 9.76 0.16 6.75
CA ASP A 50 9.37 -0.47 8.02
C ASP A 50 7.84 -0.48 8.20
N VAL A 51 7.16 0.57 7.72
CA VAL A 51 5.69 0.69 7.79
C VAL A 51 4.99 -0.27 6.84
N LEU A 52 5.51 -0.42 5.63
CA LEU A 52 4.88 -1.24 4.58
C LEU A 52 5.42 -2.68 4.52
N GLY A 53 6.62 -2.90 5.04
CA GLY A 53 7.43 -4.08 4.76
C GLY A 53 8.21 -3.92 3.44
N ALA A 54 9.46 -4.39 3.45
CA ALA A 54 10.40 -4.20 2.33
C ALA A 54 9.86 -4.70 0.98
N ASP A 55 9.19 -5.86 0.94
CA ASP A 55 8.65 -6.43 -0.30
C ASP A 55 7.54 -5.56 -0.89
N VAL A 56 6.61 -5.09 -0.06
CA VAL A 56 5.48 -4.24 -0.50
C VAL A 56 6.00 -2.87 -0.93
N ALA A 57 6.94 -2.29 -0.17
CA ALA A 57 7.54 -1.02 -0.52
C ALA A 57 8.31 -1.09 -1.84
N PHE A 58 9.07 -2.17 -2.06
CA PHE A 58 9.77 -2.44 -3.31
C PHE A 58 8.80 -2.54 -4.50
N GLU A 59 7.72 -3.33 -4.38
CA GLU A 59 6.72 -3.49 -5.42
C GLU A 59 6.07 -2.13 -5.78
N ILE A 60 5.67 -1.34 -4.77
CA ILE A 60 5.09 -0.02 -5.00
C ILE A 60 6.08 0.91 -5.73
N LYS A 61 7.35 0.93 -5.30
CA LYS A 61 8.41 1.71 -5.94
C LYS A 61 8.59 1.28 -7.40
N ALA A 62 8.71 -0.03 -7.66
CA ALA A 62 8.97 -0.58 -8.98
C ALA A 62 7.83 -0.33 -9.97
N LEU A 63 6.57 -0.53 -9.56
CA LEU A 63 5.40 -0.39 -10.42
C LEU A 63 5.00 1.06 -10.66
N PHE A 64 4.96 1.86 -9.60
CA PHE A 64 4.32 3.17 -9.65
C PHE A 64 5.29 4.32 -9.80
N CYS A 65 6.52 4.22 -9.26
CA CYS A 65 7.41 5.37 -9.09
C CYS A 65 8.69 5.30 -9.95
N SER A 66 9.20 4.09 -10.20
CA SER A 66 10.51 3.91 -10.83
C SER A 66 10.47 4.25 -12.33
N PRO A 67 11.40 5.07 -12.84
CA PRO A 67 11.53 5.32 -14.29
C PRO A 67 12.07 4.12 -15.05
N PHE A 68 12.66 3.14 -14.36
CA PHE A 68 13.12 1.88 -14.95
C PHE A 68 12.01 0.82 -15.00
N GLY A 69 10.87 1.09 -14.34
CA GLY A 69 9.68 0.25 -14.36
C GLY A 69 8.57 0.89 -15.20
N PRO A 70 7.33 0.39 -15.05
CA PRO A 70 6.17 0.92 -15.76
C PRO A 70 5.84 2.39 -15.45
N ASN A 71 6.32 2.90 -14.30
CA ASN A 71 6.14 4.28 -13.86
C ASN A 71 4.67 4.75 -13.93
N LEU A 72 3.76 3.90 -13.45
CA LEU A 72 2.33 4.07 -13.67
C LEU A 72 1.81 5.42 -13.16
N ARG A 73 2.37 5.94 -12.06
CA ARG A 73 2.00 7.27 -11.54
C ARG A 73 2.29 8.37 -12.54
N ASN A 74 3.44 8.32 -13.20
CA ASN A 74 3.82 9.34 -14.18
C ASN A 74 2.99 9.24 -15.46
N VAL A 75 2.79 8.03 -15.97
CA VAL A 75 1.94 7.77 -17.15
C VAL A 75 0.52 8.28 -16.90
N PHE A 76 -0.02 8.05 -15.70
CA PHE A 76 -1.34 8.55 -15.32
C PHE A 76 -1.38 10.09 -15.19
N ALA A 77 -0.41 10.70 -14.50
CA ALA A 77 -0.36 12.15 -14.32
C ALA A 77 -0.27 12.93 -15.65
N HIS A 78 0.36 12.34 -16.67
CA HIS A 78 0.44 12.91 -18.01
C HIS A 78 -0.79 12.62 -18.88
N GLY A 79 -1.79 11.86 -18.39
CA GLY A 79 -2.97 11.50 -19.16
C GLY A 79 -2.69 10.54 -20.32
N LEU A 80 -1.61 9.76 -20.23
CA LEU A 80 -1.15 8.85 -21.29
C LEU A 80 -1.76 7.43 -21.18
N ILE A 81 -2.75 7.24 -20.31
CA ILE A 81 -3.48 5.96 -20.19
C ILE A 81 -4.68 6.02 -21.14
N ASP A 82 -4.55 5.38 -22.30
CA ASP A 82 -5.66 5.12 -23.21
C ASP A 82 -6.46 3.86 -22.80
N ASP A 83 -7.52 3.54 -23.55
CA ASP A 83 -8.36 2.37 -23.24
C ASP A 83 -7.64 1.03 -23.45
N ASP A 84 -6.63 0.98 -24.31
CA ASP A 84 -5.84 -0.24 -24.55
C ASP A 84 -4.82 -0.48 -23.44
N ALA A 85 -4.34 0.59 -22.79
CA ALA A 85 -3.43 0.52 -21.65
C ALA A 85 -4.00 -0.32 -20.49
N PHE A 86 -5.32 -0.42 -20.34
CA PHE A 86 -5.96 -1.21 -19.29
C PHE A 86 -5.68 -2.72 -19.38
N TYR A 87 -5.36 -3.24 -20.57
CA TYR A 87 -5.07 -4.66 -20.79
C TYR A 87 -3.58 -4.98 -20.80
N THR A 88 -2.73 -3.98 -20.53
CA THR A 88 -1.29 -4.18 -20.46
C THR A 88 -0.90 -4.96 -19.19
N ILE A 89 0.16 -5.75 -19.31
CA ILE A 89 0.70 -6.57 -18.21
C ILE A 89 0.92 -5.73 -16.93
N PRO A 90 1.52 -4.51 -16.98
CA PRO A 90 1.72 -3.71 -15.78
C PRO A 90 0.44 -3.28 -15.08
N ILE A 91 -0.61 -2.92 -15.82
CA ILE A 91 -1.89 -2.50 -15.24
C ILE A 91 -2.63 -3.70 -14.64
N VAL A 92 -2.65 -4.83 -15.34
CA VAL A 92 -3.23 -6.08 -14.84
C VAL A 92 -2.51 -6.53 -13.55
N TYR A 93 -1.19 -6.46 -13.54
CA TYR A 93 -0.39 -6.76 -12.35
C TYR A 93 -0.71 -5.79 -11.21
N ALA A 94 -0.73 -4.48 -11.47
CA ALA A 94 -1.07 -3.47 -10.47
C ALA A 94 -2.45 -3.70 -9.85
N TRP A 95 -3.42 -4.16 -10.66
CA TRP A 95 -4.75 -4.55 -10.19
C TRP A 95 -4.69 -5.76 -9.24
N TRP A 96 -3.96 -6.81 -9.62
CA TRP A 96 -3.76 -7.98 -8.76
C TRP A 96 -3.04 -7.58 -7.48
N PHE A 97 -1.94 -6.84 -7.58
CA PHE A 97 -1.19 -6.34 -6.45
C PHE A 97 -2.09 -5.59 -5.46
N MET A 98 -2.97 -4.71 -5.94
CA MET A 98 -3.96 -4.04 -5.10
C MET A 98 -4.93 -5.01 -4.44
N LEU A 99 -5.46 -5.99 -5.17
CA LEU A 99 -6.32 -7.03 -4.61
C LEU A 99 -5.61 -7.83 -3.51
N LYS A 100 -4.34 -8.18 -3.71
CA LYS A 100 -3.50 -8.86 -2.72
C LYS A 100 -3.33 -7.98 -1.47
N LEU A 101 -3.02 -6.70 -1.64
CA LEU A 101 -2.78 -5.77 -0.54
C LEU A 101 -4.02 -5.63 0.37
N ILE A 102 -5.22 -5.54 -0.21
CA ILE A 102 -6.46 -5.40 0.57
C ILE A 102 -6.97 -6.73 1.15
N SER A 103 -6.71 -7.86 0.49
CA SER A 103 -7.20 -9.18 0.93
C SER A 103 -6.31 -9.85 1.97
N THR A 104 -5.01 -9.56 1.96
CA THR A 104 -4.03 -10.18 2.86
C THR A 104 -4.36 -9.93 4.35
N PRO A 105 -4.63 -8.69 4.80
CA PRO A 105 -4.98 -8.43 6.20
C PRO A 105 -6.25 -9.17 6.63
N TYR A 106 -7.27 -9.22 5.75
CA TYR A 106 -8.51 -9.94 6.01
C TYR A 106 -8.26 -11.43 6.23
N TRP A 107 -7.51 -12.06 5.34
CA TRP A 107 -7.20 -13.48 5.45
C TRP A 107 -6.33 -13.79 6.68
N ASN A 108 -5.32 -12.96 6.95
CA ASN A 108 -4.45 -13.11 8.12
C ASN A 108 -5.25 -13.04 9.42
N GLY A 109 -6.18 -12.08 9.54
CA GLY A 109 -7.06 -11.96 10.70
C GLY A 109 -7.96 -13.18 10.90
N MET A 110 -8.48 -13.77 9.82
CA MET A 110 -9.25 -15.02 9.91
C MET A 110 -8.41 -16.20 10.40
N VAL A 111 -7.20 -16.36 9.86
CA VAL A 111 -6.28 -17.44 10.24
C VAL A 111 -5.85 -17.29 11.70
N GLU A 112 -5.57 -16.07 12.16
CA GLU A 112 -5.25 -15.79 13.56
C GLU A 112 -6.42 -16.08 14.50
N ALA A 113 -7.64 -15.69 14.13
CA ALA A 113 -8.84 -15.99 14.91
C ALA A 113 -9.05 -17.50 15.05
N GLN A 114 -8.85 -18.27 13.98
CA GLN A 114 -8.94 -19.73 14.00
C GLN A 114 -7.86 -20.36 14.89
N ARG A 115 -6.61 -19.88 14.80
CA ARG A 115 -5.50 -20.36 15.63
C ARG A 115 -5.78 -20.10 17.12
N ASN A 116 -6.27 -18.91 17.46
CA ASN A 116 -6.59 -18.53 18.83
C ASN A 116 -7.75 -19.35 19.40
N ALA A 117 -8.78 -19.65 18.59
CA ALA A 117 -9.89 -20.50 19.00
C ALA A 117 -9.47 -21.96 19.29
N GLN A 118 -8.53 -22.50 18.52
CA GLN A 118 -7.96 -23.84 18.74
C GLN A 118 -7.08 -23.93 19.99
N GLN A 119 -6.35 -22.86 20.32
CA GLN A 119 -5.54 -22.81 21.56
C GLN A 119 -6.39 -22.61 22.81
N GLY A 120 -7.45 -21.79 22.75
CA GLY A 120 -8.35 -21.54 23.88
C GLY A 120 -9.20 -22.75 24.28
N SER A 121 -9.48 -23.66 23.33
CA SER A 121 -10.22 -24.91 23.60
C SER A 121 -9.35 -26.05 24.17
N ALA A 122 -8.02 -25.88 24.19
CA ALA A 122 -7.07 -26.88 24.70
C ALA A 122 -6.58 -26.64 26.14
N LYS A 123 -6.94 -25.52 26.79
CA LYS A 123 -6.54 -25.25 28.19
C LYS A 123 -7.52 -25.94 29.15
N PRO A 124 -7.10 -26.91 30.01
CA PRO A 124 -7.98 -27.58 30.96
C PRO A 124 -8.48 -26.59 32.03
N PRO A 125 -9.63 -26.85 32.71
CA PRO A 125 -10.04 -26.05 33.84
C PRO A 125 -8.95 -26.12 34.92
N GLU A 126 -8.41 -24.97 35.32
CA GLU A 126 -7.49 -24.86 36.44
C GLU A 126 -8.20 -25.42 37.69
N SER A 127 -7.72 -26.57 38.16
CA SER A 127 -8.21 -27.18 39.39
C SER A 127 -7.86 -26.26 40.56
N GLY A 128 -8.88 -25.63 41.14
CA GLY A 128 -8.74 -24.84 42.35
C GLY A 128 -8.05 -25.62 43.46
N SER A 129 -7.21 -24.92 44.21
CA SER A 129 -6.70 -25.29 45.53
C SER A 129 -6.93 -24.13 46.46
#